data_AF-A0A3D2BZT2-F1
#
_entry.id   AF-A0A3D2BZT2-F1
#
_cell.length_a   1.000
_cell.length_b   1.000
_cell.length_c   1.000
_cell.angle_alpha   90.00
_cell.angle_beta   90.00
_cell.angle_gamma   90.00
#
_symmetry.space_group_name_H-M   'P 1'
#
loop_
_entity.id
_entity.type
_entity.pdbx_description
1 polymer ?
#
loop_
_entity_poly.entity_id
_entity_poly.type
_entity_poly.pdbx_seq_one_letter_code
_entity_poly.pdbx_strand_id
1 'polypeptide(L)'
;MATKQTHAFQTEVSQLLHLMIHSLYSNKEIFLRELVSNASDAVDKLKFESLSNDALVEGKEELQIHVQVNKDAGTITISDNGIGMTQDEVMENIGTIANSGTKKFLQSLDEKQAEDSNLIGQFGVGFYSAFIVADEVTLTTRKAGDDKTDGTVWSSAGKGEYSLETTTVEDFGTSVTLHIKDDEKEFLDDYRLRNIISKYSDHITVPILMVKASEEASDEIEYETVNKANAFWTQDKKDLKQEDYDEFYKSLTYDFEAPLTQLHNRVEGNLDYTSLLFIPSKAPFDMWEPKRKGGIKLYAKRVFIMEDNENLMPMYLRFIKGVIDTADLSLNVSREILQGNKVVDTIRKASVSRILKELEKMAKNKPEKYATFWKEFGMVMKEGVVEDFSNKDKIAGLLRFATTQSEGEDQSVSLTDYIERMGKDQKDIYYVTAETYAAA
;
A
#
# COMPACT_ATOMS: atom_id res chain seq x y z
N MET A 1 -33.56 8.29 -19.80
CA MET A 1 -33.14 8.42 -18.40
C MET A 1 -32.80 7.02 -17.93
N ALA A 2 -31.54 6.78 -17.59
CA ALA A 2 -31.18 5.51 -16.96
C ALA A 2 -31.93 5.38 -15.64
N THR A 3 -32.29 4.17 -15.25
CA THR A 3 -33.06 3.94 -14.03
C THR A 3 -32.07 3.77 -12.87
N LYS A 4 -32.18 4.63 -11.85
CA LYS A 4 -31.44 4.48 -10.59
C LYS A 4 -31.78 3.13 -9.95
N GLN A 5 -30.77 2.32 -9.66
CA GLN A 5 -30.90 1.01 -9.03
C GLN A 5 -30.34 1.05 -7.61
N THR A 6 -31.10 0.56 -6.64
CA THR A 6 -30.63 0.43 -5.25
C THR A 6 -30.21 -1.01 -4.98
N HIS A 7 -29.04 -1.17 -4.37
CA HIS A 7 -28.43 -2.45 -4.03
C HIS A 7 -28.10 -2.46 -2.54
N ALA A 8 -28.28 -3.61 -1.90
CA ALA A 8 -27.82 -3.81 -0.53
C ALA A 8 -26.33 -4.13 -0.53
N PHE A 9 -25.59 -3.60 0.45
CA PHE A 9 -24.22 -4.04 0.71
C PHE A 9 -24.20 -5.52 1.12
N GLN A 10 -23.12 -6.21 0.77
CA GLN A 10 -22.88 -7.52 1.36
C GLN A 10 -22.67 -7.39 2.88
N THR A 11 -22.98 -8.45 3.63
CA THR A 11 -22.95 -8.44 5.10
C THR A 11 -21.57 -8.04 5.64
N GLU A 12 -20.51 -8.49 4.97
CA GLU A 12 -19.11 -8.18 5.31
C GLU A 12 -18.82 -6.67 5.20
N VAL A 13 -19.34 -5.99 4.18
CA VAL A 13 -19.17 -4.55 3.99
C VAL A 13 -19.90 -3.77 5.08
N SER A 14 -21.12 -4.21 5.43
CA SER A 14 -21.91 -3.57 6.48
C SER A 14 -21.25 -3.67 7.85
N GLN A 15 -20.67 -4.83 8.19
CA GLN A 15 -19.90 -5.03 9.42
C GLN A 15 -18.63 -4.17 9.43
N LEU A 16 -17.93 -4.09 8.29
CA LEU A 16 -16.73 -3.28 8.17
C LEU A 16 -17.03 -1.79 8.31
N LEU A 17 -18.05 -1.26 7.63
CA LEU A 17 -18.52 0.11 7.80
C LEU A 17 -18.83 0.44 9.27
N HIS A 18 -19.55 -0.46 9.94
CA HIS A 18 -19.86 -0.31 11.36
C HIS A 18 -18.58 -0.28 12.21
N LEU A 19 -17.61 -1.18 11.97
CA LEU A 19 -16.34 -1.23 12.69
C LEU A 19 -15.47 0.00 12.42
N MET A 20 -15.39 0.46 11.17
CA MET A 20 -14.62 1.64 10.75
C MET A 20 -15.12 2.91 11.43
N ILE A 21 -16.45 3.12 11.45
CA ILE A 21 -17.06 4.30 12.06
C ILE A 21 -16.78 4.33 13.57
N HIS A 22 -16.76 3.18 14.25
CA HIS A 22 -16.65 3.12 15.71
C HIS A 22 -15.22 2.90 16.25
N SER A 23 -14.29 2.36 15.46
CA SER A 23 -12.93 2.00 15.92
C SER A 23 -11.85 3.02 15.50
N LEU A 24 -12.10 3.88 14.49
CA LEU A 24 -11.11 4.84 13.96
C LEU A 24 -11.26 6.29 14.45
N TYR A 25 -11.98 6.52 15.56
CA TYR A 25 -12.20 7.88 16.07
C TYR A 25 -10.92 8.68 16.34
N SER A 26 -9.78 8.01 16.50
CA SER A 26 -8.49 8.62 16.85
C SER A 26 -7.73 9.27 15.68
N ASN A 27 -7.95 8.87 14.42
CA ASN A 27 -7.27 9.50 13.28
C ASN A 27 -8.17 9.63 12.05
N LYS A 28 -9.03 10.64 12.08
CA LYS A 28 -9.99 10.94 11.01
C LYS A 28 -9.33 11.45 9.73
N GLU A 29 -8.12 12.02 9.78
CA GLU A 29 -7.40 12.55 8.60
C GLU A 29 -7.11 11.48 7.54
N ILE A 30 -7.21 10.21 7.91
CA ILE A 30 -6.94 9.06 7.06
C ILE A 30 -7.77 9.05 5.77
N PHE A 31 -8.99 9.60 5.77
CA PHE A 31 -9.84 9.57 4.57
C PHE A 31 -9.19 10.26 3.38
N LEU A 32 -8.52 11.39 3.62
CA LEU A 32 -7.92 12.17 2.57
C LEU A 32 -6.69 11.47 2.00
N ARG A 33 -5.89 10.83 2.87
CA ARG A 33 -4.76 9.98 2.46
C ARG A 33 -5.25 8.87 1.53
N GLU A 34 -6.27 8.12 1.93
CA GLU A 34 -6.77 6.98 1.15
C GLU A 34 -7.33 7.40 -0.20
N LEU A 35 -8.17 8.45 -0.23
CA LEU A 35 -8.79 8.92 -1.48
C LEU A 35 -7.77 9.51 -2.44
N VAL A 36 -6.78 10.27 -1.95
CA VAL A 36 -5.70 10.81 -2.78
C VAL A 36 -4.77 9.70 -3.28
N SER A 37 -4.49 8.67 -2.46
CA SER A 37 -3.71 7.51 -2.89
C SER A 37 -4.41 6.75 -4.03
N ASN A 38 -5.71 6.49 -3.89
CA ASN A 38 -6.52 5.86 -4.93
C ASN A 38 -6.52 6.68 -6.24
N ALA A 39 -6.67 8.00 -6.12
CA ALA A 39 -6.60 8.93 -7.25
C ALA A 39 -5.22 8.88 -7.95
N SER A 40 -4.13 8.83 -7.17
CA SER A 40 -2.77 8.68 -7.72
C SER A 40 -2.59 7.34 -8.44
N ASP A 41 -3.00 6.24 -7.83
CA ASP A 41 -2.89 4.90 -8.44
C ASP A 41 -3.74 4.83 -9.73
N ALA A 42 -4.90 5.50 -9.78
CA ALA A 42 -5.74 5.60 -10.98
C ALA A 42 -5.06 6.41 -12.11
N VAL A 43 -4.39 7.52 -11.77
CA VAL A 43 -3.60 8.31 -12.73
C VAL A 43 -2.41 7.53 -13.25
N ASP A 44 -1.67 6.86 -12.37
CA ASP A 44 -0.50 6.06 -12.77
C ASP A 44 -0.90 4.87 -13.65
N LYS A 45 -2.05 4.23 -13.37
CA LYS A 45 -2.61 3.20 -14.24
C LYS A 45 -2.93 3.75 -15.64
N LEU A 46 -3.55 4.92 -15.74
CA LEU A 46 -3.80 5.55 -17.04
C LEU A 46 -2.51 5.89 -17.79
N LYS A 47 -1.51 6.47 -17.11
CA LYS A 47 -0.20 6.77 -17.70
C LYS A 47 0.44 5.53 -18.29
N PHE A 48 0.35 4.39 -17.59
CA PHE A 48 0.90 3.14 -18.07
C PHE A 48 0.14 2.62 -19.30
N GLU A 49 -1.19 2.58 -19.25
CA GLU A 49 -2.02 2.10 -20.36
C GLU A 49 -1.92 2.99 -21.60
N SER A 50 -1.76 4.31 -21.43
CA SER A 50 -1.61 5.25 -22.53
C SER A 50 -0.31 5.05 -23.32
N LEU A 51 0.75 4.48 -22.72
CA LEU A 51 1.99 4.14 -23.44
C LEU A 51 1.75 3.21 -24.64
N SER A 52 0.70 2.40 -24.58
CA SER A 52 0.30 1.49 -25.66
C SER A 52 -0.91 2.01 -26.46
N ASN A 53 -1.65 2.99 -25.93
CA ASN A 53 -2.86 3.53 -26.55
C ASN A 53 -3.07 5.01 -26.19
N ASP A 54 -2.44 5.91 -26.95
CA ASP A 54 -2.54 7.36 -26.75
C ASP A 54 -3.97 7.91 -26.86
N ALA A 55 -4.90 7.17 -27.49
CA ALA A 55 -6.29 7.62 -27.60
C ALA A 55 -7.03 7.68 -26.26
N LEU A 56 -6.55 6.96 -25.23
CA LEU A 56 -7.17 6.92 -23.91
C LEU A 56 -7.20 8.28 -23.21
N VAL A 57 -6.21 9.14 -23.45
CA VAL A 57 -6.16 10.45 -22.77
C VAL A 57 -7.06 11.51 -23.41
N GLU A 58 -7.76 11.17 -24.50
CA GLU A 58 -8.73 12.05 -25.20
C GLU A 58 -8.19 13.47 -25.50
N GLY A 59 -6.88 13.58 -25.77
CA GLY A 59 -6.20 14.85 -26.03
C GLY A 59 -5.88 15.69 -24.79
N LYS A 60 -6.10 15.17 -23.57
CA LYS A 60 -5.63 15.78 -22.32
C LYS A 60 -4.19 15.37 -22.04
N GLU A 61 -3.30 16.34 -21.87
CA GLU A 61 -1.87 16.08 -21.66
C GLU A 61 -1.48 16.08 -20.17
N GLU A 62 -2.26 16.73 -19.31
CA GLU A 62 -1.93 16.91 -17.89
C GLU A 62 -2.83 16.06 -16.99
N LEU A 63 -2.25 15.01 -16.40
CA LEU A 63 -2.93 14.14 -15.43
C LEU A 63 -2.64 14.62 -14.01
N GLN A 64 -3.70 14.84 -13.25
CA GLN A 64 -3.69 15.57 -11.99
C GLN A 64 -4.87 15.19 -11.09
N ILE A 65 -4.77 15.54 -9.82
CA ILE A 65 -5.80 15.34 -8.80
C ILE A 65 -6.23 16.71 -8.32
N HIS A 66 -7.52 16.95 -8.20
CA HIS A 66 -8.08 18.17 -7.63
C HIS A 66 -8.74 17.85 -6.29
N VAL A 67 -8.49 18.68 -5.29
CA VAL A 67 -9.21 18.66 -4.01
C VAL A 67 -9.91 20.01 -3.85
N GLN A 68 -11.24 19.97 -3.80
CA GLN A 68 -12.08 21.15 -3.71
C GLN A 68 -12.94 21.11 -2.45
N VAL A 69 -13.05 22.26 -1.78
CA VAL A 69 -13.97 22.48 -0.67
C VAL A 69 -15.10 23.37 -1.12
N ASN A 70 -16.34 23.00 -0.79
CA ASN A 70 -17.50 23.87 -0.89
C ASN A 70 -18.11 24.05 0.49
N LYS A 71 -17.80 25.19 1.13
CA LYS A 71 -18.27 25.51 2.49
C LYS A 71 -19.79 25.70 2.56
N ASP A 72 -20.40 26.22 1.50
CA ASP A 72 -21.84 26.48 1.45
C ASP A 72 -22.64 25.17 1.31
N ALA A 73 -22.15 24.25 0.48
CA ALA A 73 -22.74 22.93 0.32
C ALA A 73 -22.31 21.93 1.42
N GLY A 74 -21.31 22.28 2.23
CA GLY A 74 -20.74 21.39 3.24
C GLY A 74 -20.01 20.18 2.65
N THR A 75 -19.39 20.32 1.48
CA THR A 75 -18.79 19.19 0.75
C THR A 75 -17.29 19.33 0.53
N ILE A 76 -16.62 18.17 0.45
CA ILE A 76 -15.26 18.04 -0.07
C ILE A 76 -15.31 17.12 -1.29
N THR A 77 -14.71 17.52 -2.39
CA THR A 77 -14.64 16.73 -3.62
C THR A 77 -13.18 16.45 -3.98
N ILE A 78 -12.84 15.17 -4.14
CA ILE A 78 -11.55 14.71 -4.67
C ILE A 78 -11.80 14.19 -6.08
N SER A 79 -11.20 14.81 -7.09
CA SER A 79 -11.39 14.44 -8.49
C SER A 79 -10.06 14.20 -9.18
N ASP A 80 -9.90 13.03 -9.80
CA ASP A 80 -8.79 12.73 -10.70
C ASP A 80 -9.27 12.60 -12.14
N ASN A 81 -8.35 12.85 -13.08
CA ASN A 81 -8.50 12.43 -14.47
C ASN A 81 -7.64 11.18 -14.74
N GLY A 82 -7.69 10.19 -13.86
CA GLY A 82 -7.04 8.90 -14.05
C GLY A 82 -7.89 7.95 -14.90
N ILE A 83 -7.61 6.65 -14.81
CA ILE A 83 -8.21 5.63 -15.69
C ILE A 83 -9.75 5.55 -15.59
N GLY A 84 -10.33 5.94 -14.45
CA GLY A 84 -11.77 5.80 -14.16
C GLY A 84 -12.21 4.33 -14.05
N MET A 85 -13.53 4.12 -13.96
CA MET A 85 -14.13 2.79 -13.81
C MET A 85 -15.37 2.64 -14.70
N THR A 86 -15.62 1.41 -15.14
CA THR A 86 -16.94 1.03 -15.70
C THR A 86 -17.96 0.79 -14.59
N GLN A 87 -19.24 0.70 -14.94
CA GLN A 87 -20.30 0.36 -13.98
C GLN A 87 -20.05 -0.99 -13.27
N ASP A 88 -19.55 -1.99 -14.01
CA ASP A 88 -19.22 -3.31 -13.47
C ASP A 88 -18.03 -3.23 -12.50
N GLU A 89 -17.00 -2.46 -12.85
CA GLU A 89 -15.85 -2.22 -11.96
C GLU A 89 -16.27 -1.48 -10.68
N VAL A 90 -17.24 -0.55 -10.76
CA VAL A 90 -17.80 0.08 -9.55
C VAL A 90 -18.55 -0.94 -8.70
N MET A 91 -19.34 -1.84 -9.31
CA MET A 91 -20.05 -2.88 -8.56
C MET A 91 -19.11 -3.89 -7.90
N GLU A 92 -18.02 -4.26 -8.58
CA GLU A 92 -17.03 -5.21 -8.08
C GLU A 92 -16.10 -4.60 -7.01
N ASN A 93 -15.60 -3.38 -7.22
CA ASN A 93 -14.60 -2.76 -6.36
C ASN A 93 -15.20 -1.93 -5.22
N ILE A 94 -16.34 -1.28 -5.48
CA ILE A 94 -17.03 -0.44 -4.49
C ILE A 94 -18.21 -1.22 -3.90
N GLY A 95 -19.08 -1.79 -4.72
CA GLY A 95 -20.26 -2.53 -4.24
C GLY A 95 -19.94 -3.81 -3.45
N THR A 96 -18.77 -4.40 -3.70
CA THR A 96 -18.28 -5.64 -3.07
C THR A 96 -16.90 -5.41 -2.47
N ILE A 97 -16.61 -5.99 -1.29
CA ILE A 97 -15.22 -6.06 -0.79
C ILE A 97 -14.60 -7.33 -1.35
N ALA A 98 -13.82 -7.19 -2.42
CA ALA A 98 -13.28 -8.29 -3.21
C ALA A 98 -12.06 -9.00 -2.58
N ASN A 99 -12.03 -9.22 -1.25
CA ASN A 99 -10.91 -9.93 -0.63
C ASN A 99 -11.32 -10.96 0.44
N SER A 100 -11.00 -12.24 0.18
CA SER A 100 -11.32 -13.37 1.08
C SER A 100 -10.66 -13.28 2.45
N GLY A 101 -9.54 -12.57 2.55
CA GLY A 101 -8.83 -12.40 3.82
C GLY A 101 -9.51 -11.42 4.79
N THR A 102 -10.22 -10.40 4.29
CA THR A 102 -11.02 -9.48 5.13
C THR A 102 -12.10 -10.23 5.91
N LYS A 103 -12.75 -11.22 5.27
CA LYS A 103 -13.77 -12.05 5.91
C LYS A 103 -13.21 -12.93 7.03
N LYS A 104 -12.09 -13.62 6.77
CA LYS A 104 -11.43 -14.46 7.79
C LYS A 104 -10.95 -13.62 8.97
N PHE A 105 -10.50 -12.41 8.70
CA PHE A 105 -10.04 -11.47 9.72
C PHE A 105 -11.18 -10.94 10.60
N LEU A 106 -12.30 -10.50 10.00
CA LEU A 106 -13.49 -10.08 10.74
C LEU A 106 -14.03 -11.20 11.64
N GLN A 107 -13.91 -12.46 11.20
CA GLN A 107 -14.27 -13.64 12.01
C GLN A 107 -13.29 -13.94 13.14
N SER A 108 -12.05 -13.44 13.06
CA SER A 108 -11.00 -13.66 14.06
C SER A 108 -10.90 -12.54 15.11
N LEU A 109 -11.60 -11.41 14.90
CA LEU A 109 -11.64 -10.30 15.83
C LEU A 109 -12.67 -10.56 16.93
N ASP A 110 -12.21 -10.68 18.18
CA ASP A 110 -13.08 -10.56 19.35
C ASP A 110 -13.46 -9.07 19.57
N GLU A 111 -14.63 -8.80 20.15
CA GLU A 111 -15.16 -7.43 20.38
C GLU A 111 -14.18 -6.50 21.12
N LYS A 112 -13.30 -7.05 21.98
CA LYS A 112 -12.27 -6.29 22.70
C LYS A 112 -11.01 -5.98 21.89
N GLN A 113 -10.72 -6.73 20.84
CA GLN A 113 -9.56 -6.49 19.95
C GLN A 113 -9.89 -5.49 18.83
N ALA A 114 -11.19 -5.31 18.52
CA ALA A 114 -11.66 -4.31 17.58
C ALA A 114 -11.43 -2.86 18.07
N GLU A 115 -11.56 -2.59 19.37
CA GLU A 115 -11.39 -1.24 19.92
C GLU A 115 -9.94 -0.73 19.85
N ASP A 116 -8.95 -1.61 19.82
CA ASP A 116 -7.51 -1.27 19.82
C ASP A 116 -6.87 -1.26 18.42
N SER A 117 -7.69 -1.38 17.38
CA SER A 117 -7.22 -1.78 16.06
C SER A 117 -7.10 -0.67 15.02
N ASN A 118 -5.88 -0.15 14.90
CA ASN A 118 -5.37 0.51 13.69
C ASN A 118 -5.21 -0.55 12.56
N LEU A 119 -6.28 -1.18 12.06
CA LEU A 119 -6.17 -2.38 11.21
C LEU A 119 -6.67 -2.19 9.76
N ILE A 120 -7.18 -1.02 9.38
CA ILE A 120 -8.00 -0.83 8.18
C ILE A 120 -7.29 -0.74 6.82
N GLY A 121 -6.09 -0.17 6.74
CA GLY A 121 -5.36 -0.02 5.47
C GLY A 121 -4.97 -1.35 4.82
N GLN A 122 -4.98 -2.46 5.56
CA GLN A 122 -4.69 -3.78 5.03
C GLN A 122 -5.84 -4.38 4.19
N PHE A 123 -7.09 -3.88 4.27
CA PHE A 123 -8.24 -4.55 3.66
C PHE A 123 -8.57 -4.15 2.22
N GLY A 124 -7.84 -3.19 1.63
CA GLY A 124 -8.22 -2.62 0.33
C GLY A 124 -9.56 -1.86 0.37
N VAL A 125 -9.94 -1.38 1.56
CA VAL A 125 -11.22 -0.68 1.83
C VAL A 125 -11.05 0.82 2.02
N GLY A 126 -9.92 1.39 1.58
CA GLY A 126 -9.56 2.79 1.78
C GLY A 126 -10.67 3.77 1.38
N PHE A 127 -11.45 3.45 0.35
CA PHE A 127 -12.63 4.23 -0.06
C PHE A 127 -13.64 4.47 1.08
N TYR A 128 -13.91 3.45 1.90
CA TYR A 128 -14.90 3.51 2.97
C TYR A 128 -14.50 4.37 4.17
N SER A 129 -13.22 4.77 4.25
CA SER A 129 -12.77 5.75 5.25
C SER A 129 -13.45 7.11 5.08
N ALA A 130 -14.01 7.41 3.90
CA ALA A 130 -14.84 8.59 3.67
C ALA A 130 -16.02 8.70 4.67
N PHE A 131 -16.66 7.59 5.04
CA PHE A 131 -17.79 7.57 5.97
C PHE A 131 -17.42 7.88 7.43
N ILE A 132 -16.13 7.98 7.75
CA ILE A 132 -15.66 8.48 9.04
C ILE A 132 -16.09 9.96 9.18
N VAL A 133 -15.89 10.75 8.13
CA VAL A 133 -16.15 12.21 8.13
C VAL A 133 -17.41 12.62 7.38
N ALA A 134 -17.96 11.74 6.54
CA ALA A 134 -19.11 12.02 5.70
C ALA A 134 -20.36 11.22 6.10
N ASP A 135 -21.54 11.83 6.00
CA ASP A 135 -22.84 11.15 6.15
C ASP A 135 -23.40 10.64 4.82
N GLU A 136 -22.96 11.22 3.70
CA GLU A 136 -23.22 10.76 2.34
C GLU A 136 -21.97 10.87 1.47
N VAL A 137 -21.71 9.84 0.68
CA VAL A 137 -20.61 9.81 -0.30
C VAL A 137 -21.20 9.55 -1.67
N THR A 138 -20.83 10.38 -2.64
CA THR A 138 -21.17 10.23 -4.06
C THR A 138 -19.90 10.05 -4.87
N LEU A 139 -19.83 9.00 -5.68
CA LEU A 139 -18.76 8.74 -6.63
C LEU A 139 -19.33 8.87 -8.04
N THR A 140 -18.72 9.71 -8.86
CA THR A 140 -19.03 9.86 -10.29
C THR A 140 -17.80 9.48 -11.08
N THR A 141 -17.90 8.55 -12.02
CA THR A 141 -16.74 8.06 -12.79
C THR A 141 -17.10 7.74 -14.22
N ARG A 142 -16.12 7.89 -15.11
CA ARG A 142 -16.16 7.35 -16.47
C ARG A 142 -14.78 6.81 -16.79
N LYS A 143 -14.72 5.60 -17.35
CA LYS A 143 -13.47 5.01 -17.79
C LYS A 143 -12.91 5.74 -19.01
N ALA A 144 -11.60 5.96 -19.03
CA ALA A 144 -10.91 6.55 -20.16
C ALA A 144 -11.11 5.71 -21.43
N GLY A 145 -11.52 6.36 -22.52
CA GLY A 145 -11.82 5.70 -23.80
C GLY A 145 -13.25 5.16 -23.95
N ASP A 146 -14.05 5.12 -22.88
CA ASP A 146 -15.48 4.76 -22.97
C ASP A 146 -16.34 5.95 -23.44
N ASP A 147 -17.54 5.66 -23.95
CA ASP A 147 -18.47 6.70 -24.40
C ASP A 147 -18.89 7.58 -23.20
N LYS A 148 -19.07 8.89 -23.46
CA LYS A 148 -19.48 9.85 -22.43
C LYS A 148 -20.79 9.46 -21.76
N THR A 149 -21.66 8.73 -22.45
CA THR A 149 -22.95 8.26 -21.94
C THR A 149 -22.86 7.04 -21.02
N ASP A 150 -21.70 6.40 -20.93
CA ASP A 150 -21.44 5.23 -20.07
C ASP A 150 -20.86 5.60 -18.69
N GLY A 151 -20.93 6.88 -18.32
CA GLY A 151 -20.56 7.33 -16.98
C GLY A 151 -21.43 6.70 -15.90
N THR A 152 -20.87 6.51 -14.71
CA THR A 152 -21.53 5.86 -13.57
C THR A 152 -21.54 6.79 -12.36
N VAL A 153 -22.70 6.91 -11.73
CA VAL A 153 -22.87 7.54 -10.41
C VAL A 153 -23.21 6.47 -9.39
N TRP A 154 -22.42 6.42 -8.33
CA TRP A 154 -22.64 5.64 -7.14
C TRP A 154 -22.92 6.58 -5.98
N SER A 155 -23.92 6.29 -5.13
CA SER A 155 -24.11 7.07 -3.90
C SER A 155 -24.58 6.20 -2.73
N SER A 156 -24.14 6.53 -1.52
CA SER A 156 -24.53 5.83 -0.31
C SER A 156 -24.40 6.72 0.92
N ALA A 157 -25.27 6.46 1.91
CA ALA A 157 -25.18 7.03 3.25
C ALA A 157 -24.39 6.13 4.24
N GLY A 158 -23.75 5.05 3.76
CA GLY A 158 -23.01 4.11 4.59
C GLY A 158 -23.89 3.23 5.50
N LYS A 159 -25.22 3.20 5.27
CA LYS A 159 -26.23 2.53 6.12
C LYS A 159 -26.76 1.22 5.54
N GLY A 160 -25.92 0.42 4.89
CA GLY A 160 -26.29 -0.92 4.42
C GLY A 160 -26.77 -1.00 2.96
N GLU A 161 -26.94 0.12 2.26
CA GLU A 161 -27.31 0.17 0.85
C GLU A 161 -26.57 1.25 0.08
N TYR A 162 -26.52 1.09 -1.24
CA TYR A 162 -25.99 2.07 -2.18
C TYR A 162 -26.85 2.11 -3.43
N SER A 163 -26.76 3.20 -4.18
CA SER A 163 -27.43 3.35 -5.46
C SER A 163 -26.44 3.46 -6.61
N LEU A 164 -26.83 2.96 -7.78
CA LEU A 164 -26.10 3.02 -9.03
C LEU A 164 -26.98 3.59 -10.14
N GLU A 165 -26.43 4.51 -10.91
CA GLU A 165 -27.09 5.13 -12.06
C GLU A 165 -26.09 5.40 -13.18
N THR A 166 -26.45 5.05 -14.42
CA THR A 166 -25.70 5.43 -15.60
C THR A 166 -26.03 6.87 -16.00
N THR A 167 -25.04 7.69 -16.28
CA THR A 167 -25.23 9.10 -16.66
C THR A 167 -24.21 9.54 -17.70
N THR A 168 -24.43 10.72 -18.28
CA THR A 168 -23.43 11.35 -19.14
C THR A 168 -22.39 12.06 -18.27
N VAL A 169 -21.13 11.68 -18.43
CA VAL A 169 -19.97 12.32 -17.82
C VAL A 169 -19.02 12.73 -18.93
N GLU A 170 -18.77 14.03 -19.07
CA GLU A 170 -17.97 14.58 -20.17
C GLU A 170 -16.49 14.18 -20.08
N ASP A 171 -15.94 14.19 -18.87
CA ASP A 171 -14.54 13.92 -18.59
C ASP A 171 -14.35 12.48 -18.09
N PHE A 172 -13.20 11.88 -18.38
CA PHE A 172 -12.83 10.58 -17.82
C PHE A 172 -12.16 10.77 -16.45
N GLY A 173 -12.11 9.69 -15.67
CA GLY A 173 -11.57 9.69 -14.32
C GLY A 173 -12.64 9.47 -13.27
N THR A 174 -12.37 9.92 -12.05
CA THR A 174 -13.25 9.69 -10.90
C THR A 174 -13.38 10.96 -10.06
N SER A 175 -14.58 11.25 -9.58
CA SER A 175 -14.88 12.32 -8.63
C SER A 175 -15.59 11.72 -7.42
N VAL A 176 -14.99 11.84 -6.25
CA VAL A 176 -15.58 11.40 -4.97
C VAL A 176 -15.95 12.65 -4.16
N THR A 177 -17.24 12.87 -3.99
CA THR A 177 -17.82 13.97 -3.22
C THR A 177 -18.34 13.46 -1.89
N LEU A 178 -17.83 14.07 -0.82
CA LEU A 178 -18.16 13.76 0.57
C LEU A 178 -19.03 14.89 1.11
N HIS A 179 -20.23 14.57 1.57
CA HIS A 179 -21.04 15.48 2.35
C HIS A 179 -20.60 15.38 3.82
N ILE A 180 -19.98 16.44 4.34
CA ILE A 180 -19.27 16.42 5.62
C ILE A 180 -20.27 16.52 6.77
N LYS A 181 -20.11 15.65 7.77
CA LYS A 181 -20.95 15.65 8.97
C LYS A 181 -20.82 16.96 9.73
N ASP A 182 -21.87 17.31 10.47
CA ASP A 182 -21.91 18.57 11.24
C ASP A 182 -20.78 18.70 12.28
N ASP A 183 -20.34 17.60 12.88
CA ASP A 183 -19.25 17.52 13.85
C ASP A 183 -17.84 17.48 13.22
N GLU A 184 -17.76 17.36 11.89
CA GLU A 184 -16.50 17.21 11.14
C GLU A 184 -16.22 18.41 10.23
N LYS A 185 -16.95 19.51 10.41
CA LYS A 185 -16.80 20.76 9.63
C LYS A 185 -15.41 21.36 9.69
N GLU A 186 -14.56 20.92 10.62
CA GLU A 186 -13.14 21.27 10.65
C GLU A 186 -12.39 20.86 9.37
N PHE A 187 -12.85 19.85 8.63
CA PHE A 187 -12.26 19.45 7.34
C PHE A 187 -12.69 20.34 6.16
N LEU A 188 -13.68 21.23 6.35
CA LEU A 188 -14.01 22.27 5.38
C LEU A 188 -13.05 23.47 5.45
N ASP A 189 -12.00 23.41 6.27
CA ASP A 189 -10.93 24.41 6.30
C ASP A 189 -9.84 24.07 5.26
N ASP A 190 -9.63 24.99 4.31
CA ASP A 190 -8.66 24.83 3.23
C ASP A 190 -7.23 24.63 3.74
N TYR A 191 -6.83 25.39 4.77
CA TYR A 191 -5.47 25.31 5.33
C TYR A 191 -5.23 23.96 5.99
N ARG A 192 -6.23 23.44 6.71
CA ARG A 192 -6.17 22.11 7.29
C ARG A 192 -6.03 21.02 6.22
N LEU A 193 -6.85 21.04 5.17
CA LEU A 193 -6.73 20.04 4.10
C LEU A 193 -5.36 20.10 3.42
N ARG A 194 -4.83 21.30 3.18
CA ARG A 194 -3.47 21.49 2.63
C ARG A 194 -2.40 20.86 3.50
N ASN A 195 -2.49 21.04 4.82
CA ASN A 195 -1.56 20.42 5.76
C ASN A 195 -1.67 18.89 5.76
N ILE A 196 -2.89 18.35 5.69
CA ILE A 196 -3.13 16.91 5.61
C ILE A 196 -2.55 16.36 4.29
N ILE A 197 -2.78 17.02 3.16
CA ILE A 197 -2.22 16.62 1.86
C ILE A 197 -0.70 16.69 1.89
N SER A 198 -0.09 17.76 2.39
CA SER A 198 1.37 17.85 2.46
C SER A 198 1.96 16.74 3.36
N LYS A 199 1.34 16.47 4.50
CA LYS A 199 1.74 15.41 5.43
C LYS A 199 1.71 14.02 4.81
N TYR A 200 0.69 13.71 4.04
CA TYR A 200 0.43 12.36 3.55
C TYR A 200 0.71 12.13 2.06
N SER A 201 0.92 13.17 1.26
CA SER A 201 0.92 13.07 -0.20
C SER A 201 2.08 13.80 -0.88
N ASP A 202 3.04 14.37 -0.12
CA ASP A 202 4.24 15.00 -0.69
C ASP A 202 5.08 14.05 -1.56
N HIS A 203 4.97 12.75 -1.33
CA HIS A 203 5.66 11.70 -2.07
C HIS A 203 4.92 11.24 -3.33
N ILE A 204 3.65 11.61 -3.49
CA ILE A 204 2.87 11.31 -4.69
C ILE A 204 3.41 12.19 -5.80
N THR A 205 3.76 11.57 -6.93
CA THR A 205 4.35 12.26 -8.09
C THR A 205 3.31 12.96 -8.96
N VAL A 206 2.04 12.59 -8.80
CA VAL A 206 0.91 13.24 -9.46
C VAL A 206 0.69 14.62 -8.81
N PRO A 207 0.55 15.71 -9.59
CA PRO A 207 0.17 17.01 -9.05
C PRO A 207 -1.20 16.95 -8.37
N ILE A 208 -1.26 17.43 -7.13
CA ILE A 208 -2.49 17.62 -6.37
C ILE A 208 -2.76 19.12 -6.33
N LEU A 209 -3.87 19.52 -6.93
CA LEU A 209 -4.29 20.89 -7.09
C LEU A 209 -5.40 21.24 -6.10
N MET A 210 -5.32 22.44 -5.52
CA MET A 210 -6.41 23.06 -4.78
C MET A 210 -6.64 24.47 -5.29
N VAL A 211 -7.86 25.00 -5.10
CA VAL A 211 -8.15 26.40 -5.39
C VAL A 211 -7.21 27.28 -4.58
N LYS A 212 -6.47 28.15 -5.27
CA LYS A 212 -5.50 29.07 -4.67
C LYS A 212 -6.21 30.03 -3.73
N ALA A 213 -5.66 30.19 -2.54
CA ALA A 213 -6.17 31.17 -1.59
C ALA A 213 -5.81 32.59 -2.12
N SER A 214 -6.80 33.35 -2.59
CA SER A 214 -6.65 34.75 -2.99
C SER A 214 -7.36 35.66 -1.98
N GLU A 215 -6.71 36.75 -1.59
CA GLU A 215 -7.32 37.83 -0.79
C GLU A 215 -8.17 38.78 -1.66
N GLU A 216 -7.97 38.76 -2.98
CA GLU A 216 -8.72 39.58 -3.94
C GLU A 216 -9.81 38.74 -4.60
N ALA A 217 -11.04 39.26 -4.62
CA ALA A 217 -12.18 38.64 -5.29
C ALA A 217 -11.97 38.68 -6.81
N SER A 218 -11.43 37.59 -7.34
CA SER A 218 -11.35 37.27 -8.76
C SER A 218 -12.49 36.33 -9.12
N ASP A 219 -13.14 36.56 -10.25
CA ASP A 219 -14.14 35.63 -10.82
C ASP A 219 -13.48 34.38 -11.46
N GLU A 220 -12.15 34.39 -11.65
CA GLU A 220 -11.39 33.26 -12.17
C GLU A 220 -10.86 32.38 -11.03
N ILE A 221 -11.23 31.08 -11.07
CA ILE A 221 -10.71 30.05 -10.16
C ILE A 221 -9.29 29.69 -10.61
N GLU A 222 -8.28 30.17 -9.89
CA GLU A 222 -6.91 29.72 -10.04
C GLU A 222 -6.64 28.49 -9.17
N TYR A 223 -5.95 27.49 -9.73
CA TYR A 223 -5.47 26.31 -8.99
C TYR A 223 -3.98 26.43 -8.70
N GLU A 224 -3.55 25.87 -7.57
CA GLU A 224 -2.13 25.71 -7.24
C GLU A 224 -1.83 24.28 -6.77
N THR A 225 -0.63 23.80 -7.10
CA THR A 225 -0.13 22.50 -6.64
C THR A 225 0.24 22.57 -5.17
N VAL A 226 -0.38 21.70 -4.36
CA VAL A 226 -0.20 21.69 -2.90
C VAL A 226 0.77 20.62 -2.42
N ASN A 227 1.04 19.58 -3.22
CA ASN A 227 2.07 18.59 -2.92
C ASN A 227 3.40 18.94 -3.61
N LYS A 228 4.51 18.41 -3.10
CA LYS A 228 5.83 18.61 -3.72
C LYS A 228 6.03 17.88 -5.05
N ALA A 229 5.17 16.93 -5.41
CA ALA A 229 5.29 16.08 -6.60
C ALA A 229 6.66 15.38 -6.76
N ASN A 230 7.38 15.16 -5.66
CA ASN A 230 8.75 14.62 -5.67
C ASN A 230 8.73 13.17 -5.21
N ALA A 231 9.25 12.28 -6.06
CA ALA A 231 9.44 10.88 -5.72
C ALA A 231 10.31 10.75 -4.45
N PHE A 232 9.74 10.26 -3.36
CA PHE A 232 10.38 10.19 -2.04
C PHE A 232 11.74 9.47 -2.08
N TRP A 233 11.81 8.36 -2.80
CA TRP A 233 13.04 7.56 -2.96
C TRP A 233 14.13 8.29 -3.75
N THR A 234 13.87 9.43 -4.37
CA THR A 234 14.90 10.19 -5.11
C THR A 234 15.60 11.25 -4.25
N GLN A 235 15.09 11.52 -3.04
CA GLN A 235 15.66 12.50 -2.12
C GLN A 235 16.96 12.00 -1.47
N ASP A 236 17.86 12.92 -1.10
CA ASP A 236 19.10 12.54 -0.41
C ASP A 236 18.77 12.01 1.00
N LYS A 237 19.38 10.89 1.37
CA LYS A 237 19.17 10.26 2.68
C LYS A 237 19.53 11.18 3.85
N LYS A 238 20.38 12.19 3.63
CA LYS A 238 20.77 13.17 4.65
C LYS A 238 19.65 14.17 4.98
N ASP A 239 18.75 14.40 4.05
CA ASP A 239 17.63 15.33 4.19
C ASP A 239 16.38 14.64 4.77
N LEU A 240 16.38 13.30 4.82
CA LEU A 240 15.30 12.46 5.31
C LEU A 240 15.54 12.02 6.75
N LYS A 241 14.53 12.21 7.61
CA LYS A 241 14.49 11.69 8.98
C LYS A 241 13.80 10.32 9.02
N GLN A 242 13.88 9.65 10.17
CA GLN A 242 13.23 8.34 10.34
C GLN A 242 11.71 8.46 10.19
N GLU A 243 11.12 9.52 10.74
CA GLU A 243 9.68 9.76 10.68
C GLU A 243 9.19 9.90 9.23
N ASP A 244 10.01 10.49 8.35
CA ASP A 244 9.68 10.62 6.93
C ASP A 244 9.61 9.24 6.24
N TYR A 245 10.53 8.32 6.58
CA TYR A 245 10.50 6.94 6.09
C TYR A 245 9.30 6.17 6.63
N ASP A 246 8.96 6.37 7.91
CA ASP A 246 7.86 5.67 8.56
C ASP A 246 6.52 6.09 7.94
N GLU A 247 6.32 7.40 7.70
CA GLU A 247 5.11 7.90 7.03
C GLU A 247 5.03 7.45 5.56
N PHE A 248 6.15 7.47 4.83
CA PHE A 248 6.19 6.92 3.46
C PHE A 248 5.90 5.42 3.43
N TYR A 249 6.41 4.65 4.40
CA TYR A 249 6.09 3.22 4.51
C TYR A 249 4.59 3.01 4.73
N LYS A 250 3.99 3.73 5.68
CA LYS A 250 2.56 3.63 5.99
C LYS A 250 1.68 4.05 4.81
N SER A 251 2.06 5.09 4.07
CA SER A 251 1.31 5.49 2.87
C SER A 251 1.45 4.47 1.74
N LEU A 252 2.66 3.92 1.55
CA LEU A 252 2.94 2.95 0.48
C LEU A 252 2.25 1.60 0.72
N THR A 253 2.21 1.16 1.98
CA THR A 253 1.80 -0.20 2.35
C THR A 253 0.43 -0.26 3.01
N TYR A 254 -0.14 0.90 3.32
CA TYR A 254 -1.36 1.03 4.11
C TYR A 254 -1.26 0.38 5.51
N ASP A 255 -0.04 0.16 5.99
CA ASP A 255 0.22 -0.23 7.38
C ASP A 255 0.08 0.99 8.31
N PHE A 256 -0.12 0.73 9.59
CA PHE A 256 -0.21 1.75 10.63
C PHE A 256 1.03 1.75 11.52
N GLU A 257 1.70 0.62 11.63
CA GLU A 257 2.95 0.53 12.36
C GLU A 257 4.12 0.99 11.49
N ALA A 258 5.13 1.55 12.14
CA ALA A 258 6.40 1.83 11.47
C ALA A 258 7.10 0.51 11.09
N PRO A 259 7.90 0.48 10.02
CA PRO A 259 8.64 -0.71 9.63
C PRO A 259 9.72 -1.05 10.67
N LEU A 260 10.16 -2.31 10.73
CA LEU A 260 11.35 -2.67 11.50
C LEU A 260 12.57 -1.97 10.92
N THR A 261 12.72 -1.91 9.61
CA THR A 261 13.85 -1.19 9.04
C THR A 261 13.58 -0.84 7.60
N GLN A 262 14.29 0.16 7.14
CA GLN A 262 14.37 0.57 5.75
C GLN A 262 15.76 0.31 5.18
N LEU A 263 15.81 0.07 3.88
CA LEU A 263 17.01 -0.05 3.05
C LEU A 263 16.85 0.90 1.87
N HIS A 264 17.25 2.16 2.06
CA HIS A 264 17.31 3.14 0.97
C HIS A 264 18.68 3.06 0.30
N ASN A 265 18.77 2.83 -1.00
CA ASN A 265 20.03 2.72 -1.74
C ASN A 265 19.90 3.24 -3.17
N ARG A 266 20.86 4.07 -3.59
CA ARG A 266 21.07 4.47 -4.98
C ARG A 266 22.31 3.76 -5.53
N VAL A 267 22.17 3.20 -6.73
CA VAL A 267 23.22 2.44 -7.43
C VAL A 267 23.43 3.10 -8.77
N GLU A 268 24.70 3.34 -9.09
CA GLU A 268 25.13 3.94 -10.35
C GLU A 268 26.23 3.06 -10.97
N GLY A 269 26.30 3.00 -12.30
CA GLY A 269 27.36 2.31 -13.04
C GLY A 269 26.81 1.34 -14.07
N ASN A 270 27.01 0.03 -13.85
CA ASN A 270 26.54 -1.00 -14.80
C ASN A 270 25.01 -1.08 -14.88
N LEU A 271 24.32 -0.72 -13.80
CA LEU A 271 22.89 -0.49 -13.73
C LEU A 271 22.66 0.71 -12.83
N ASP A 272 21.80 1.61 -13.29
CA ASP A 272 21.37 2.81 -12.61
C ASP A 272 19.96 2.59 -12.06
N TYR A 273 19.88 2.45 -10.74
CA TYR A 273 18.61 2.27 -10.06
C TYR A 273 18.66 2.76 -8.61
N THR A 274 17.49 3.13 -8.12
CA THR A 274 17.24 3.40 -6.71
C THR A 274 16.31 2.34 -6.15
N SER A 275 16.60 1.89 -4.94
CA SER A 275 15.79 0.91 -4.20
C SER A 275 15.51 1.48 -2.81
N LEU A 276 14.24 1.51 -2.43
CA LEU A 276 13.79 1.85 -1.09
C LEU A 276 12.91 0.69 -0.62
N LEU A 277 13.50 -0.20 0.18
CA LEU A 277 12.85 -1.41 0.65
C LEU A 277 12.62 -1.34 2.15
N PHE A 278 11.55 -1.97 2.62
CA PHE A 278 11.13 -1.99 4.01
C PHE A 278 10.89 -3.42 4.47
N ILE A 279 11.25 -3.67 5.74
CA ILE A 279 10.88 -4.88 6.47
C ILE A 279 9.74 -4.49 7.42
N PRO A 280 8.49 -4.95 7.20
CA PRO A 280 7.38 -4.69 8.10
C PRO A 280 7.65 -5.14 9.54
N SER A 281 6.98 -4.52 10.50
CA SER A 281 6.98 -4.91 11.93
C SER A 281 6.01 -6.02 12.27
N LYS A 282 4.98 -6.19 11.45
CA LYS A 282 4.01 -7.27 11.55
C LYS A 282 3.84 -8.00 10.23
N ALA A 283 3.57 -9.29 10.34
CA ALA A 283 3.15 -10.10 9.22
C ALA A 283 1.78 -9.61 8.71
N PRO A 284 1.66 -9.23 7.43
CA PRO A 284 0.35 -8.96 6.84
C PRO A 284 -0.50 -10.24 6.80
N PHE A 285 -1.81 -10.11 7.02
CA PHE A 285 -2.74 -11.23 7.13
C PHE A 285 -2.76 -12.15 5.89
N ASP A 286 -2.50 -11.58 4.71
CA ASP A 286 -2.52 -12.26 3.42
C ASP A 286 -1.19 -12.96 3.06
N MET A 287 -0.20 -12.96 3.95
CA MET A 287 1.14 -13.52 3.69
C MET A 287 1.13 -15.00 3.25
N TRP A 288 0.11 -15.74 3.68
CA TRP A 288 -0.06 -17.16 3.44
C TRP A 288 -1.01 -17.48 2.27
N GLU A 289 -1.54 -16.46 1.59
CA GLU A 289 -2.43 -16.66 0.47
C GLU A 289 -1.66 -16.91 -0.84
N PRO A 290 -1.99 -17.97 -1.62
CA PRO A 290 -1.25 -18.32 -2.85
C PRO A 290 -1.28 -17.26 -3.95
N LYS A 291 -2.26 -16.34 -3.93
CA LYS A 291 -2.46 -15.29 -4.94
C LYS A 291 -2.33 -13.90 -4.31
N ARG A 292 -1.28 -13.71 -3.52
CA ARG A 292 -1.04 -12.44 -2.84
C ARG A 292 -0.76 -11.33 -3.84
N LYS A 293 -1.58 -10.28 -3.82
CA LYS A 293 -1.30 -9.06 -4.56
C LYS A 293 -0.37 -8.17 -3.73
N GLY A 294 0.72 -7.73 -4.35
CA GLY A 294 1.46 -6.54 -3.94
C GLY A 294 2.66 -6.71 -3.01
N GLY A 295 3.66 -5.87 -3.22
CA GLY A 295 4.77 -5.65 -2.29
C GLY A 295 5.80 -4.65 -2.79
N ILE A 296 6.43 -4.88 -3.95
CA ILE A 296 7.36 -3.89 -4.53
C ILE A 296 6.73 -3.21 -5.73
N LYS A 297 6.59 -1.88 -5.65
CA LYS A 297 6.23 -1.03 -6.80
C LYS A 297 7.48 -0.81 -7.67
N LEU A 298 7.43 -1.27 -8.91
CA LEU A 298 8.46 -1.07 -9.92
C LEU A 298 8.17 0.19 -10.73
N TYR A 299 9.18 1.04 -10.81
CA TYR A 299 9.19 2.23 -11.64
C TYR A 299 10.32 2.14 -12.66
N ALA A 300 10.07 2.70 -13.84
CA ALA A 300 11.09 2.96 -14.83
C ALA A 300 11.12 4.45 -15.11
N LYS A 301 12.27 5.10 -14.84
CA LYS A 301 12.43 6.55 -15.00
C LYS A 301 11.33 7.34 -14.27
N ARG A 302 11.01 6.93 -13.03
CA ARG A 302 9.94 7.51 -12.17
C ARG A 302 8.51 7.31 -12.68
N VAL A 303 8.30 6.56 -13.75
CA VAL A 303 6.96 6.17 -14.21
C VAL A 303 6.62 4.82 -13.59
N PHE A 304 5.46 4.73 -12.93
CA PHE A 304 4.98 3.46 -12.37
C PHE A 304 4.76 2.47 -13.51
N ILE A 305 5.30 1.26 -13.34
CA ILE A 305 5.16 0.18 -14.31
C ILE A 305 4.18 -0.86 -13.77
N MET A 306 4.46 -1.37 -12.58
CA MET A 306 3.59 -2.32 -11.92
C MET A 306 4.00 -2.57 -10.48
N GLU A 307 3.11 -3.23 -9.75
CA GLU A 307 3.45 -3.89 -8.51
C GLU A 307 3.73 -5.38 -8.77
N ASP A 308 4.89 -5.86 -8.28
CA ASP A 308 5.37 -7.22 -8.53
C ASP A 308 6.25 -7.72 -7.39
N ASN A 309 5.89 -8.87 -6.82
CA ASN A 309 6.69 -9.57 -5.82
C ASN A 309 7.51 -10.72 -6.39
N GLU A 310 7.03 -11.38 -7.44
CA GLU A 310 7.56 -12.67 -7.88
C GLU A 310 8.85 -12.51 -8.68
N ASN A 311 8.90 -11.47 -9.53
CA ASN A 311 10.09 -11.22 -10.34
C ASN A 311 11.15 -10.39 -9.60
N LEU A 312 10.75 -9.58 -8.64
CA LEU A 312 11.65 -8.67 -7.92
C LEU A 312 12.16 -9.23 -6.59
N MET A 313 11.48 -10.20 -6.01
CA MET A 313 11.88 -10.88 -4.78
C MET A 313 11.65 -12.40 -4.87
N PRO A 314 12.47 -13.21 -4.19
CA PRO A 314 12.18 -14.62 -4.00
C PRO A 314 11.03 -14.82 -3.00
N MET A 315 10.37 -15.97 -3.03
CA MET A 315 9.18 -16.24 -2.22
C MET A 315 9.46 -16.23 -0.72
N TYR A 316 10.66 -16.66 -0.30
CA TYR A 316 11.11 -16.55 1.09
C TYR A 316 11.33 -15.11 1.59
N LEU A 317 11.25 -14.09 0.72
CA LEU A 317 11.29 -12.66 1.07
C LEU A 317 10.01 -11.92 0.66
N ARG A 318 8.90 -12.63 0.44
CA ARG A 318 7.60 -12.05 0.03
C ARG A 318 7.03 -11.00 0.99
N PHE A 319 7.54 -10.90 2.21
CA PHE A 319 7.14 -9.88 3.19
C PHE A 319 7.74 -8.50 2.92
N ILE A 320 8.76 -8.39 2.06
CA ILE A 320 9.40 -7.12 1.73
C ILE A 320 8.42 -6.21 1.00
N LYS A 321 8.40 -4.94 1.40
CA LYS A 321 7.61 -3.88 0.78
C LYS A 321 8.55 -2.79 0.27
N GLY A 322 8.16 -2.03 -0.76
CA GLY A 322 8.98 -0.90 -1.18
C GLY A 322 8.83 -0.46 -2.62
N VAL A 323 9.83 0.29 -3.07
CA VAL A 323 9.93 0.82 -4.42
C VAL A 323 11.30 0.49 -5.01
N ILE A 324 11.29 0.14 -6.30
CA ILE A 324 12.49 0.04 -7.13
C ILE A 324 12.26 0.92 -8.36
N ASP A 325 13.14 1.88 -8.60
CA ASP A 325 13.10 2.79 -9.75
C ASP A 325 14.40 2.66 -10.55
N THR A 326 14.32 2.25 -11.80
CA THR A 326 15.49 2.02 -12.66
C THR A 326 15.44 2.82 -13.95
N ALA A 327 16.60 3.33 -14.38
CA ALA A 327 16.74 4.02 -15.67
C ALA A 327 16.93 3.04 -16.85
N ASP A 328 17.35 1.80 -16.55
CA ASP A 328 17.74 0.78 -17.53
C ASP A 328 16.59 -0.10 -18.03
N LEU A 329 15.37 0.16 -17.57
CA LEU A 329 14.18 -0.52 -18.03
C LEU A 329 13.41 0.35 -19.03
N SER A 330 12.91 -0.28 -20.10
CA SER A 330 12.01 0.38 -21.05
C SER A 330 10.65 0.64 -20.40
N LEU A 331 10.01 1.75 -20.76
CA LEU A 331 8.65 2.08 -20.31
C LEU A 331 7.61 1.09 -20.87
N ASN A 332 7.86 0.52 -22.06
CA ASN A 332 6.93 -0.37 -22.75
C ASN A 332 7.03 -1.83 -22.27
N VAL A 333 7.46 -2.06 -21.03
CA VAL A 333 7.69 -3.40 -20.50
C VAL A 333 6.40 -3.99 -19.95
N SER A 334 5.99 -5.16 -20.46
CA SER A 334 4.85 -5.93 -19.93
C SER A 334 5.28 -6.88 -18.82
N ARG A 335 4.30 -7.45 -18.10
CA ARG A 335 4.55 -8.51 -17.09
C ARG A 335 5.28 -9.71 -17.69
N GLU A 336 4.96 -10.12 -18.92
CA GLU A 336 5.66 -11.23 -19.57
C GLU A 336 7.11 -10.88 -19.89
N ILE A 337 7.40 -9.64 -20.30
CA ILE A 337 8.74 -9.21 -20.69
C ILE A 337 9.67 -9.07 -19.47
N LEU A 338 9.13 -8.86 -18.27
CA LEU A 338 9.93 -8.85 -17.03
C LEU A 338 10.45 -10.24 -16.65
N GLN A 339 9.72 -11.31 -16.99
CA GLN A 339 10.16 -12.67 -16.71
C GLN A 339 11.42 -13.00 -17.53
N GLY A 340 12.52 -13.29 -16.82
CA GLY A 340 13.82 -13.54 -17.46
C GLY A 340 14.53 -12.29 -17.96
N ASN A 341 14.08 -11.09 -17.59
CA ASN A 341 14.78 -9.85 -17.89
C ASN A 341 16.06 -9.73 -17.06
N LYS A 342 17.21 -9.57 -17.74
CA LYS A 342 18.53 -9.50 -17.09
C LYS A 342 18.69 -8.33 -16.11
N VAL A 343 18.05 -7.19 -16.39
CA VAL A 343 18.09 -6.01 -15.50
C VAL A 343 17.37 -6.35 -14.20
N VAL A 344 16.13 -6.86 -14.31
CA VAL A 344 15.30 -7.29 -13.18
C VAL A 344 16.01 -8.36 -12.35
N ASP A 345 16.58 -9.37 -12.99
CA ASP A 345 17.33 -10.45 -12.31
C ASP A 345 18.52 -9.93 -11.52
N THR A 346 19.24 -8.95 -12.08
CA THR A 346 20.41 -8.36 -11.44
C THR A 346 20.00 -7.52 -10.23
N ILE A 347 18.95 -6.70 -10.38
CA ILE A 347 18.39 -5.91 -9.29
C ILE A 347 17.85 -6.81 -8.18
N ARG A 348 17.12 -7.88 -8.51
CA ARG A 348 16.63 -8.90 -7.56
C ARG A 348 17.78 -9.47 -6.74
N LYS A 349 18.82 -10.00 -7.38
CA LYS A 349 19.99 -10.59 -6.68
C LYS A 349 20.69 -9.58 -5.77
N ALA A 350 20.88 -8.36 -6.24
CA ALA A 350 21.50 -7.29 -5.46
C ALA A 350 20.65 -6.92 -4.23
N SER A 351 19.33 -6.87 -4.40
CA SER A 351 18.39 -6.54 -3.32
C SER A 351 18.33 -7.65 -2.27
N VAL A 352 18.23 -8.92 -2.68
CA VAL A 352 18.32 -10.10 -1.79
C VAL A 352 19.58 -10.04 -0.92
N SER A 353 20.75 -9.83 -1.55
CA SER A 353 22.02 -9.75 -0.84
C SER A 353 22.04 -8.63 0.21
N ARG A 354 21.45 -7.47 -0.09
CA ARG A 354 21.34 -6.34 0.84
C ARG A 354 20.39 -6.63 2.00
N ILE A 355 19.24 -7.25 1.73
CA ILE A 355 18.25 -7.63 2.74
C ILE A 355 18.87 -8.62 3.73
N LEU A 356 19.50 -9.69 3.23
CA LEU A 356 20.16 -10.69 4.09
C LEU A 356 21.25 -10.06 4.96
N LYS A 357 22.05 -9.14 4.39
CA LYS A 357 23.09 -8.42 5.14
C LYS A 357 22.50 -7.50 6.23
N GLU A 358 21.38 -6.83 5.96
CA GLU A 358 20.73 -6.01 6.98
C GLU A 358 20.11 -6.87 8.09
N LEU A 359 19.56 -8.05 7.75
CA LEU A 359 19.09 -9.02 8.74
C LEU A 359 20.23 -9.54 9.62
N GLU A 360 21.40 -9.86 9.04
CA GLU A 360 22.60 -10.25 9.81
C GLU A 360 23.03 -9.15 10.78
N LYS A 361 23.05 -7.90 10.29
CA LYS A 361 23.38 -6.72 11.09
C LYS A 361 22.35 -6.47 12.20
N MET A 362 21.06 -6.68 11.92
CA MET A 362 19.98 -6.54 12.89
C MET A 362 20.10 -7.62 13.97
N ALA A 363 20.31 -8.87 13.59
CA ALA A 363 20.56 -9.98 14.51
C ALA A 363 21.71 -9.70 15.49
N LYS A 364 22.81 -9.11 14.99
CA LYS A 364 23.99 -8.81 15.80
C LYS A 364 23.82 -7.59 16.70
N ASN A 365 23.26 -6.50 16.17
CA ASN A 365 23.30 -5.20 16.83
C ASN A 365 21.99 -4.81 17.52
N LYS A 366 20.88 -5.47 17.18
CA LYS A 366 19.53 -5.18 17.67
C LYS A 366 18.76 -6.50 17.91
N PRO A 367 19.22 -7.37 18.82
CA PRO A 367 18.69 -8.72 18.99
C PRO A 367 17.19 -8.76 19.33
N GLU A 368 16.69 -7.82 20.14
CA GLU A 368 15.25 -7.70 20.43
C GLU A 368 14.42 -7.43 19.18
N LYS A 369 14.90 -6.51 18.32
CA LYS A 369 14.25 -6.19 17.04
C LYS A 369 14.29 -7.37 16.07
N TYR A 370 15.38 -8.13 16.10
CA TYR A 370 15.49 -9.37 15.34
C TYR A 370 14.56 -10.47 15.85
N ALA A 371 14.33 -10.54 17.16
CA ALA A 371 13.36 -11.48 17.73
C ALA A 371 11.93 -11.15 17.25
N THR A 372 11.56 -9.87 17.18
CA THR A 372 10.30 -9.44 16.54
C THR A 372 10.23 -9.89 15.09
N PHE A 373 11.27 -9.63 14.30
CA PHE A 373 11.36 -10.11 12.92
C PHE A 373 11.17 -11.63 12.82
N TRP A 374 11.88 -12.40 13.66
CA TRP A 374 11.84 -13.85 13.62
C TRP A 374 10.45 -14.40 13.99
N LYS A 375 9.79 -13.79 14.97
CA LYS A 375 8.43 -14.16 15.38
C LYS A 375 7.44 -14.01 14.22
N GLU A 376 7.53 -12.93 13.46
CA GLU A 376 6.59 -12.61 12.38
C GLU A 376 6.93 -13.34 11.07
N PHE A 377 8.21 -13.45 10.72
CA PHE A 377 8.65 -13.89 9.37
C PHE A 377 9.51 -15.16 9.38
N GLY A 378 9.84 -15.73 10.55
CA GLY A 378 10.76 -16.85 10.67
C GLY A 378 10.30 -18.11 9.93
N MET A 379 9.00 -18.36 9.88
CA MET A 379 8.44 -19.48 9.11
C MET A 379 8.66 -19.32 7.61
N VAL A 380 8.49 -18.11 7.07
CA VAL A 380 8.77 -17.81 5.65
C VAL A 380 10.27 -17.88 5.35
N MET A 381 11.11 -17.35 6.25
CA MET A 381 12.56 -17.38 6.08
C MET A 381 13.14 -18.80 5.99
N LYS A 382 12.50 -19.79 6.64
CA LYS A 382 12.92 -21.20 6.54
C LYS A 382 12.83 -21.76 5.13
N GLU A 383 11.90 -21.27 4.30
CA GLU A 383 11.74 -21.70 2.90
C GLU A 383 12.99 -21.38 2.07
N GLY A 384 13.69 -20.28 2.39
CA GLY A 384 14.86 -19.79 1.66
C GLY A 384 16.04 -20.76 1.65
N VAL A 385 16.16 -21.64 2.65
CA VAL A 385 17.23 -22.66 2.71
C VAL A 385 17.11 -23.67 1.56
N VAL A 386 15.89 -23.92 1.09
CA VAL A 386 15.58 -24.87 0.01
C VAL A 386 15.37 -24.16 -1.31
N GLU A 387 14.83 -22.93 -1.30
CA GLU A 387 14.57 -22.13 -2.49
C GLU A 387 15.85 -21.50 -3.08
N ASP A 388 16.72 -20.92 -2.23
CA ASP A 388 17.88 -20.13 -2.65
C ASP A 388 19.19 -20.78 -2.20
N PHE A 389 19.59 -21.84 -2.92
CA PHE A 389 20.85 -22.54 -2.69
C PHE A 389 22.08 -21.63 -2.73
N SER A 390 22.03 -20.52 -3.47
CA SER A 390 23.16 -19.59 -3.60
C SER A 390 23.42 -18.78 -2.33
N ASN A 391 22.37 -18.53 -1.53
CA ASN A 391 22.47 -17.83 -0.25
C ASN A 391 22.20 -18.73 0.97
N LYS A 392 22.08 -20.05 0.76
CA LYS A 392 21.71 -21.04 1.79
C LYS A 392 22.44 -20.85 3.12
N ASP A 393 23.76 -20.69 3.10
CA ASP A 393 24.56 -20.59 4.34
C ASP A 393 24.28 -19.28 5.10
N LYS A 394 24.07 -18.17 4.38
CA LYS A 394 23.67 -16.89 4.99
C LYS A 394 22.29 -17.00 5.62
N ILE A 395 21.35 -17.60 4.89
CA ILE A 395 19.98 -17.82 5.37
C ILE A 395 20.00 -18.74 6.60
N ALA A 396 20.79 -19.81 6.59
CA ALA A 396 20.96 -20.71 7.73
C ALA A 396 21.47 -19.98 8.98
N GLY A 397 22.43 -19.05 8.84
CA GLY A 397 22.93 -18.23 9.94
C GLY A 397 21.89 -17.26 10.54
N LEU A 398 20.85 -16.93 9.79
CA LEU A 398 19.73 -16.11 10.25
C LEU A 398 18.68 -16.93 11.02
N LEU A 399 18.64 -18.25 10.88
CA LEU A 399 17.60 -19.04 11.55
C LEU A 399 17.72 -18.97 13.08
N ARG A 400 16.58 -19.04 13.76
CA ARG A 400 16.50 -19.20 15.22
C ARG A 400 15.67 -20.43 15.58
N PHE A 401 16.03 -21.05 16.69
CA PHE A 401 15.44 -22.30 17.15
C PHE A 401 15.19 -22.25 18.65
N ALA A 402 14.20 -23.03 19.10
CA ALA A 402 14.08 -23.45 20.48
C ALA A 402 14.93 -24.71 20.67
N THR A 403 15.57 -24.85 21.82
CA THR A 403 16.47 -25.98 22.10
C THR A 403 16.22 -26.51 23.50
N THR A 404 16.83 -27.65 23.85
CA THR A 404 16.71 -28.26 25.19
C THR A 404 17.25 -27.39 26.34
N GLN A 405 17.94 -26.29 26.03
CA GLN A 405 18.42 -25.31 27.02
C GLN A 405 17.60 -24.01 27.00
N SER A 406 16.58 -23.91 26.16
CA SER A 406 15.69 -22.75 26.10
C SER A 406 14.71 -22.79 27.27
N GLU A 407 14.44 -21.63 27.88
CA GLU A 407 13.38 -21.46 28.88
C GLU A 407 12.02 -21.29 28.18
N GLY A 408 11.55 -22.35 27.51
CA GLY A 408 10.27 -22.38 26.80
C GLY A 408 10.37 -22.49 25.28
N GLU A 409 9.23 -22.23 24.61
CA GLU A 409 9.06 -22.44 23.16
C GLU A 409 9.65 -21.33 22.28
N ASP A 410 10.10 -20.23 22.90
CA ASP A 410 10.66 -19.09 22.20
C ASP A 410 11.92 -19.48 21.42
N GLN A 411 11.90 -19.16 20.13
CA GLN A 411 12.99 -19.47 19.20
C GLN A 411 14.03 -18.34 19.22
N SER A 412 15.02 -18.46 20.10
CA SER A 412 16.06 -17.44 20.30
C SER A 412 17.48 -17.91 19.96
N VAL A 413 17.70 -19.21 19.81
CA VAL A 413 19.05 -19.80 19.64
C VAL A 413 19.43 -19.87 18.17
N SER A 414 20.57 -19.29 17.79
CA SER A 414 21.13 -19.43 16.44
C SER A 414 21.92 -20.74 16.28
N LEU A 415 22.22 -21.13 15.03
CA LEU A 415 23.13 -22.25 14.77
C LEU A 415 24.54 -21.98 15.32
N THR A 416 25.00 -20.73 15.30
CA THR A 416 26.29 -20.35 15.90
C THR A 416 26.28 -20.56 17.40
N ASP A 417 25.23 -20.13 18.11
CA ASP A 417 25.10 -20.33 19.56
C ASP A 417 25.09 -21.82 19.92
N TYR A 418 24.47 -22.66 19.08
CA TYR A 418 24.50 -24.11 19.24
C TYR A 418 25.91 -24.67 19.05
N ILE A 419 26.64 -24.23 18.01
CA ILE A 419 28.00 -24.69 17.71
C ILE A 419 28.97 -24.31 18.83
N GLU A 420 28.88 -23.09 19.36
CA GLU A 420 29.77 -22.61 20.42
C GLU A 420 29.68 -23.41 21.72
N ARG A 421 28.54 -24.07 21.97
CA ARG A 421 28.31 -24.93 23.14
C ARG A 421 28.44 -26.43 22.86
N MET A 422 28.81 -26.83 21.65
CA MET A 422 28.99 -28.25 21.33
C MET A 422 30.08 -28.87 22.22
N GLY A 423 29.83 -30.11 22.67
CA GLY A 423 30.85 -30.88 23.39
C GLY A 423 32.06 -31.17 22.51
N LYS A 424 33.25 -31.33 23.10
CA LYS A 424 34.53 -31.52 22.37
C LYS A 424 34.49 -32.65 21.33
N ASP A 425 33.74 -33.71 21.60
CA ASP A 425 33.65 -34.90 20.73
C ASP A 425 32.40 -34.90 19.83
N GLN A 426 31.53 -33.90 19.96
CA GLN A 426 30.30 -33.80 19.18
C GLN A 426 30.59 -33.33 17.75
N LYS A 427 30.13 -34.10 16.76
CA LYS A 427 30.33 -33.78 15.33
C LYS A 427 29.06 -33.35 14.60
N ASP A 428 27.91 -33.65 15.18
CA ASP A 428 26.60 -33.47 14.56
C ASP A 428 25.73 -32.49 15.35
N ILE A 429 24.83 -31.78 14.64
CA ILE A 429 23.75 -30.99 15.23
C ILE A 429 22.53 -31.91 15.33
N TYR A 430 22.09 -32.18 16.56
CA TYR A 430 20.92 -33.02 16.82
C TYR A 430 19.66 -32.15 16.85
N TYR A 431 18.59 -32.63 16.23
CA TYR A 431 17.29 -31.96 16.23
C TYR A 431 16.18 -33.00 16.37
N VAL A 432 15.01 -32.53 16.81
CA VAL A 432 13.78 -33.32 16.88
C VAL A 432 12.70 -32.60 16.06
N THR A 433 11.86 -33.35 15.38
CA THR A 433 10.68 -32.81 14.68
C THR A 433 9.44 -33.40 15.33
N ALA A 434 8.58 -32.53 15.86
CA ALA A 434 7.29 -32.90 16.45
C ALA A 434 6.21 -31.91 16.00
N GLU A 435 4.94 -32.28 16.20
CA GLU A 435 3.79 -31.44 15.86
C GLU A 435 3.63 -30.22 16.77
N THR A 436 4.11 -30.31 18.01
CA THR A 436 4.06 -29.23 19.01
C THR A 436 5.36 -29.16 19.80
N TYR A 437 5.66 -27.99 20.39
CA TYR A 437 6.81 -27.85 21.27
C TYR A 437 6.75 -28.80 22.48
N ALA A 438 5.57 -29.02 23.07
CA ALA A 438 5.41 -29.92 24.21
C ALA A 438 5.63 -31.41 23.89
N ALA A 439 5.50 -31.79 22.61
CA ALA A 439 5.78 -33.16 22.14
C ALA A 439 7.25 -33.37 21.75
N ALA A 440 7.97 -32.29 21.45
CA ALA A 440 9.41 -32.27 21.21
C ALA A 440 10.17 -32.35 22.54
#